data_AF-A0A2V5Q083-F1
#
_entry.id   AF-A0A2V5Q083-F1
#
_cell.length_a   1.000
_cell.length_b   1.000
_cell.length_c   1.000
_cell.angle_alpha   90.00
_cell.angle_beta   90.00
_cell.angle_gamma   90.00
#
_symmetry.space_group_name_H-M   'P 1'
#
loop_
_entity.id
_entity.type
_entity.pdbx_description
1 polymer ?
#
loop_
_entity_poly.entity_id
_entity_poly.type
_entity_poly.pdbx_seq_one_letter_code
_entity_poly.pdbx_strand_id
1 'polypeptide(L)'
;MSQILDAALVISALRMALGQRPPTRNLILHSDRGAQFASAAYRQVLAQHGLVASMSRKGNCYDNAFIESFFSTLKYELVYHHRFATRAQARTAIFDYIETFYNRTRLHSSLDYQSPINFESKLN
;
A
#
# COMPACT_ATOMS: atom_id res chain seq x y z
N MET A 1 14.84 -1.94 -7.11
CA MET A 1 13.73 -2.72 -6.52
C MET A 1 13.71 -4.10 -7.15
N SER A 2 13.47 -5.16 -6.36
CA SER A 2 13.33 -6.52 -6.87
C SER A 2 12.19 -6.65 -7.88
N GLN A 3 12.30 -7.59 -8.81
CA GLN A 3 11.32 -7.83 -9.87
C GLN A 3 10.42 -9.05 -9.56
N ILE A 4 10.68 -9.73 -8.45
CA ILE A 4 9.95 -10.90 -7.97
C ILE A 4 9.34 -10.62 -6.58
N LEU A 5 8.45 -11.51 -6.14
CA LEU A 5 7.86 -11.45 -4.81
C LEU A 5 8.83 -12.00 -3.76
N ASP A 6 9.65 -11.12 -3.18
CA ASP A 6 10.65 -11.45 -2.16
C ASP A 6 10.65 -10.45 -0.98
N ALA A 7 11.43 -10.77 0.05
CA ALA A 7 11.60 -9.90 1.22
C ALA A 7 12.23 -8.53 0.85
N ALA A 8 13.14 -8.51 -0.13
CA ALA A 8 13.82 -7.28 -0.55
C ALA A 8 12.86 -6.26 -1.16
N LEU A 9 11.84 -6.72 -1.89
CA LEU A 9 10.78 -5.89 -2.45
C LEU A 9 9.99 -5.19 -1.35
N VAL A 10 9.47 -5.95 -0.38
CA VAL A 10 8.64 -5.39 0.70
C VAL A 10 9.44 -4.51 1.66
N ILE A 11 10.72 -4.83 1.91
CA ILE A 11 11.63 -3.96 2.68
C ILE A 11 11.86 -2.64 1.94
N SER A 12 12.06 -2.68 0.62
CA SER A 12 12.23 -1.46 -0.18
C SER A 12 10.98 -0.59 -0.14
N ALA A 13 9.79 -1.19 -0.26
CA ALA A 13 8.52 -0.48 -0.15
C ALA A 13 8.34 0.19 1.22
N LEU A 14 8.62 -0.54 2.30
CA LEU A 14 8.57 0.00 3.66
C LEU A 14 9.51 1.19 3.85
N ARG A 15 10.76 1.09 3.39
CA ARG A 15 11.74 2.18 3.51
C ARG A 15 11.31 3.43 2.76
N MET A 16 10.72 3.29 1.57
CA MET A 16 10.16 4.43 0.84
C MET A 16 9.03 5.10 1.62
N ALA A 17 8.09 4.30 2.16
CA ALA A 17 6.97 4.82 2.95
C ALA A 17 7.46 5.58 4.20
N LEU A 18 8.43 5.03 4.93
CA LEU A 18 9.02 5.67 6.11
C LEU A 18 9.79 6.96 5.77
N GLY A 19 10.48 6.99 4.61
CA GLY A 19 11.18 8.17 4.14
C GLY A 19 10.23 9.31 3.74
N GLN A 20 9.05 8.98 3.22
CA GLN A 20 8.02 9.97 2.89
C GLN A 20 7.21 10.41 4.12
N ARG A 21 6.96 9.49 5.05
CA ARG A 21 6.10 9.68 6.21
C ARG A 21 6.78 9.13 7.47
N PRO A 22 7.64 9.92 8.13
CA PRO A 22 8.32 9.47 9.33
C PRO A 22 7.30 9.17 10.44
N PRO A 23 7.45 8.04 11.17
CA PRO A 23 6.50 7.65 12.20
C PRO A 23 6.56 8.63 13.38
N THR A 24 5.40 9.11 13.81
CA THR A 24 5.28 10.09 14.92
C THR A 24 4.87 9.44 16.24
N ARG A 25 4.18 8.30 16.22
CA ARG A 25 3.75 7.49 17.38
C ARG A 25 3.63 6.02 16.99
N ASN A 26 3.38 5.14 17.96
CA ASN A 26 3.20 3.68 17.85
C ASN A 26 2.44 3.25 16.58
N LEU A 27 3.17 3.00 15.50
CA LEU A 27 2.61 2.69 14.19
C LEU A 27 2.45 1.17 14.05
N ILE A 28 1.22 0.76 13.73
CA ILE A 28 0.92 -0.61 13.37
C ILE A 28 1.08 -0.77 11.87
N LEU A 29 1.91 -1.71 11.44
CA LEU A 29 1.97 -2.13 10.05
C LEU A 29 1.16 -3.41 9.87
N HIS A 30 0.02 -3.31 9.19
CA HIS A 30 -0.80 -4.46 8.84
C HIS A 30 -0.43 -5.01 7.46
N SER A 31 -0.35 -6.34 7.34
CA SER A 31 -0.09 -7.03 6.07
C SER A 31 -0.87 -8.35 5.98
N ASP A 32 -0.93 -8.93 4.78
CA ASP A 32 -1.41 -10.29 4.63
C ASP A 32 -0.44 -11.30 5.28
N ARG A 33 -0.78 -12.59 5.24
CA ARG A 33 0.10 -13.67 5.75
C ARG A 33 1.20 -14.13 4.79
N GLY A 34 1.66 -13.26 3.89
CA GLY A 34 2.73 -13.58 2.95
C GLY A 34 4.08 -13.92 3.62
N ALA A 35 4.81 -14.88 3.04
CA ALA A 35 6.11 -15.32 3.56
C ALA A 35 7.14 -14.17 3.62
N GLN A 36 7.07 -13.23 2.69
CA GLN A 36 7.91 -12.04 2.66
C GLN A 36 7.72 -11.14 3.89
N PHE A 37 6.49 -11.00 4.38
CA PHE A 37 6.16 -10.22 5.58
C PHE A 37 6.46 -10.99 6.88
N ALA A 38 6.45 -12.33 6.83
CA ALA A 38 6.88 -13.18 7.94
C ALA A 38 8.41 -13.33 8.05
N SER A 39 9.17 -12.89 7.03
CA SER A 39 10.62 -13.11 6.96
C SER A 39 11.39 -12.42 8.09
N ALA A 40 12.48 -13.05 8.54
CA ALA A 40 13.33 -12.50 9.59
C ALA A 40 13.90 -11.11 9.21
N ALA A 41 14.31 -10.96 7.95
CA ALA A 41 14.82 -9.69 7.42
C ALA A 41 13.77 -8.57 7.50
N TYR A 42 12.51 -8.85 7.15
CA TYR A 42 11.43 -7.86 7.25
C TYR A 42 11.15 -7.48 8.71
N ARG A 43 11.03 -8.49 9.59
CA ARG A 43 10.80 -8.28 11.03
C ARG A 43 11.91 -7.46 11.69
N GLN A 44 13.16 -7.66 11.28
CA GLN A 44 14.30 -6.88 11.77
C GLN A 44 14.15 -5.40 11.40
N VAL A 45 13.75 -5.09 10.16
CA VAL A 45 13.53 -3.70 9.71
C VAL A 45 12.37 -3.05 10.47
N LEU A 46 11.29 -3.78 10.74
CA LEU A 46 10.19 -3.29 11.57
C LEU A 46 10.66 -2.91 12.99
N ALA A 47 11.43 -3.81 13.63
CA ALA A 47 11.95 -3.59 14.97
C ALA A 47 12.90 -2.37 15.03
N GLN A 48 13.76 -2.19 14.02
CA GLN A 48 14.65 -1.03 13.91
C GLN A 48 13.91 0.31 13.88
N HIS A 49 12.68 0.33 13.38
CA HIS A 49 11.85 1.54 13.28
C HIS A 49 10.75 1.59 14.34
N GLY A 50 10.76 0.69 15.34
CA GLY A 50 9.76 0.66 16.40
C GLY A 50 8.33 0.34 15.93
N LEU A 51 8.18 -0.35 14.79
CA LEU A 51 6.88 -0.66 14.19
C LEU A 51 6.29 -1.95 14.76
N VAL A 52 4.99 -1.94 15.03
CA VAL A 52 4.26 -3.14 15.49
C VAL A 52 3.72 -3.88 14.28
N ALA A 53 4.20 -5.11 14.07
CA ALA A 53 3.68 -5.96 13.01
C ALA A 53 2.27 -6.47 13.36
N SER A 54 1.35 -6.38 12.40
CA SER A 54 0.03 -7.00 12.43
C SER A 54 -0.18 -7.77 11.12
N MET A 55 -0.76 -8.96 11.20
CA MET A 55 -0.97 -9.80 10.02
C MET A 55 -2.39 -10.38 10.03
N SER A 56 -3.03 -10.45 8.87
CA SER A 56 -4.38 -11.02 8.71
C SER A 56 -4.48 -12.41 9.32
N ARG A 57 -5.64 -12.82 9.84
CA ARG A 57 -5.87 -14.17 10.38
C ARG A 57 -6.01 -15.19 9.24
N LYS A 58 -5.68 -16.45 9.52
CA LYS A 58 -5.87 -17.55 8.56
C LYS A 58 -7.35 -17.68 8.24
N GLY A 59 -7.70 -17.64 6.95
CA GLY A 59 -9.08 -17.80 6.48
C GLY A 59 -9.99 -16.59 6.70
N ASN A 60 -9.44 -15.42 7.02
CA ASN A 60 -10.23 -14.21 7.22
C ASN A 60 -9.89 -13.14 6.17
N CYS A 61 -10.73 -13.01 5.14
CA CYS A 61 -10.58 -11.99 4.10
C CYS A 61 -10.88 -10.57 4.60
N TYR A 62 -11.66 -10.41 5.67
CA TYR A 62 -12.03 -9.08 6.17
C TYR A 62 -10.84 -8.30 6.73
N ASP A 63 -9.82 -9.00 7.25
CA ASP A 63 -8.62 -8.35 7.78
C ASP A 63 -7.85 -7.59 6.68
N ASN A 64 -8.06 -7.95 5.40
CA ASN A 64 -7.39 -7.35 4.24
C ASN A 64 -8.36 -6.60 3.30
N ALA A 65 -9.64 -6.46 3.68
CA ALA A 65 -10.69 -5.96 2.79
C ALA A 65 -10.42 -4.55 2.24
N PHE A 66 -9.79 -3.67 3.03
CA PHE A 66 -9.48 -2.30 2.60
C PHE A 66 -8.51 -2.27 1.42
N ILE A 67 -7.41 -3.02 1.48
CA ILE A 67 -6.44 -3.04 0.39
C ILE A 67 -6.97 -3.86 -0.81
N GLU A 68 -7.79 -4.89 -0.56
CA GLU A 68 -8.45 -5.63 -1.64
C GLU A 68 -9.44 -4.75 -2.42
N SER A 69 -10.20 -3.91 -1.71
CA SER A 69 -11.07 -2.91 -2.33
C SER A 69 -10.29 -1.91 -3.18
N PHE A 70 -9.14 -1.43 -2.68
CA PHE A 70 -8.22 -0.59 -3.46
C PHE A 70 -7.74 -1.31 -4.74
N PHE A 71 -7.26 -2.55 -4.64
CA PHE A 71 -6.78 -3.29 -5.81
C PHE A 71 -7.87 -3.59 -6.81
N SER A 72 -9.11 -3.87 -6.36
CA SER A 72 -10.26 -4.04 -7.24
C SER A 72 -10.53 -2.76 -8.04
N THR A 73 -10.53 -1.62 -7.34
CA THR A 73 -10.73 -0.29 -7.92
C THR A 73 -9.65 0.06 -8.93
N LEU A 74 -8.37 -0.08 -8.56
CA LEU A 74 -7.22 0.16 -9.45
C LEU A 74 -7.32 -0.68 -10.72
N LYS A 75 -7.67 -1.96 -10.58
CA LYS A 75 -7.79 -2.85 -11.74
C LYS A 75 -8.93 -2.43 -12.66
N TYR A 76 -10.08 -2.12 -12.08
CA TYR A 76 -11.26 -1.70 -12.81
C TYR A 76 -11.01 -0.38 -13.55
N GLU A 77 -10.53 0.65 -12.87
CA GLU A 77 -10.42 2.01 -13.41
C GLU A 77 -9.18 2.21 -14.31
N LEU A 78 -8.09 1.46 -14.07
CA LEU A 78 -6.84 1.60 -14.83
C LEU A 78 -6.49 0.34 -15.61
N VAL A 79 -6.24 -0.78 -14.93
CA VAL A 79 -5.54 -1.93 -15.53
C VAL A 79 -6.32 -2.57 -16.67
N TYR A 80 -7.63 -2.77 -16.51
CA TYR A 80 -8.44 -3.45 -17.52
C TYR A 80 -8.60 -2.65 -18.82
N HIS A 81 -8.51 -1.31 -18.73
CA HIS A 81 -8.61 -0.40 -19.86
C HIS A 81 -7.30 -0.20 -20.63
N HIS A 82 -6.17 -0.71 -20.12
CA HIS A 82 -4.86 -0.51 -20.71
C HIS A 82 -4.20 -1.82 -21.14
N ARG A 83 -3.32 -1.71 -22.14
CA ARG A 83 -2.37 -2.76 -22.52
C ARG A 83 -0.98 -2.16 -22.44
N PHE A 84 -0.19 -2.64 -21.49
CA PHE A 84 1.15 -2.14 -21.27
C PHE A 84 2.15 -2.95 -22.07
N ALA A 85 2.97 -2.29 -22.88
CA ALA A 85 4.04 -2.93 -23.64
C ALA A 85 5.22 -3.32 -22.75
N THR A 86 5.44 -2.57 -21.65
CA THR A 86 6.56 -2.82 -20.73
C THR A 86 6.15 -2.68 -19.27
N ARG A 87 6.90 -3.33 -18.37
CA ARG A 87 6.76 -3.16 -16.91
C ARG A 87 6.99 -1.71 -16.48
N ALA A 88 7.88 -0.99 -17.15
CA ALA A 88 8.15 0.41 -16.86
C ALA A 88 6.92 1.29 -17.14
N GLN A 89 6.27 1.07 -18.29
CA GLN A 89 5.03 1.77 -18.62
C GLN A 89 3.92 1.49 -17.59
N ALA A 90 3.74 0.23 -17.19
CA ALA A 90 2.78 -0.12 -16.16
C ALA A 90 3.09 0.55 -14.81
N ARG A 91 4.37 0.60 -14.41
CA ARG A 91 4.80 1.29 -13.18
C ARG A 91 4.47 2.78 -13.21
N THR A 92 4.76 3.47 -14.32
CA THR A 92 4.45 4.89 -14.46
C THR A 92 2.95 5.15 -14.40
N ALA A 93 2.15 4.35 -15.12
CA ALA A 93 0.69 4.51 -15.11
C ALA A 93 0.07 4.27 -13.73
N ILE A 94 0.55 3.24 -13.01
CA ILE A 94 0.09 2.96 -11.64
C ILE A 94 0.51 4.06 -10.68
N PHE A 95 1.75 4.56 -10.78
CA PHE A 95 2.23 5.66 -9.96
C PHE A 95 1.39 6.93 -10.18
N ASP A 96 1.18 7.32 -11.43
CA ASP A 96 0.37 8.47 -11.78
C ASP A 96 -1.07 8.31 -11.26
N TYR A 97 -1.70 7.16 -11.52
CA TYR A 97 -3.03 6.88 -11.00
C TYR A 97 -3.11 7.03 -9.47
N ILE A 98 -2.13 6.53 -8.71
CA ILE A 98 -2.16 6.62 -7.24
C ILE A 98 -1.97 8.08 -6.79
N GLU A 99 -0.94 8.75 -7.29
CA GLU A 99 -0.51 10.05 -6.79
C GLU A 99 -1.36 11.21 -7.30
N THR A 100 -1.72 11.22 -8.58
CA THR A 100 -2.40 12.35 -9.20
C THR A 100 -3.92 12.20 -9.18
N PHE A 101 -4.43 10.98 -9.29
CA PHE A 101 -5.87 10.73 -9.35
C PHE A 101 -6.46 10.17 -8.04
N TYR A 102 -6.05 8.98 -7.62
CA TYR A 102 -6.66 8.25 -6.49
C TYR A 102 -6.55 9.06 -5.19
N ASN A 103 -5.34 9.49 -4.81
CA ASN A 103 -5.13 10.18 -3.54
C ASN A 103 -5.64 11.63 -3.53
N ARG A 104 -5.66 12.31 -4.69
CA ARG A 104 -5.95 13.76 -4.78
C ARG A 104 -7.35 14.10 -5.27
N THR A 105 -7.92 13.29 -6.16
CA THR A 105 -9.14 13.63 -6.90
C THR A 105 -10.28 12.64 -6.70
N ARG A 106 -9.99 11.34 -6.61
CA ARG A 106 -11.02 10.29 -6.54
C ARG A 106 -11.83 10.39 -5.25
N LEU A 107 -13.16 10.47 -5.36
CA LEU A 107 -14.04 10.57 -4.19
C LEU A 107 -14.37 9.19 -3.64
N HIS A 108 -14.41 9.08 -2.32
CA HIS A 108 -14.78 7.85 -1.61
C HIS A 108 -16.03 8.07 -0.77
N SER A 109 -17.06 7.24 -0.98
CA SER A 109 -18.31 7.30 -0.21
C SER A 109 -18.07 7.06 1.29
N SER A 110 -17.08 6.24 1.64
CA SER A 110 -16.66 6.00 3.03
C SER A 110 -15.93 7.18 3.67
N LEU A 111 -15.58 8.22 2.89
CA LEU A 111 -14.88 9.43 3.33
C LEU A 111 -15.75 10.67 3.13
N ASP A 112 -17.08 10.53 3.21
CA ASP A 112 -18.05 11.61 2.96
C ASP A 112 -17.85 12.28 1.58
N TYR A 113 -17.56 11.47 0.56
CA TYR A 113 -17.29 11.93 -0.80
C TYR A 113 -16.11 12.92 -0.89
N GLN A 114 -15.04 12.64 -0.15
CA GLN A 114 -13.76 13.35 -0.24
C GLN A 114 -12.67 12.45 -0.83
N SER A 115 -11.60 13.07 -1.36
CA SER A 115 -10.38 12.36 -1.72
C SER A 115 -9.55 12.02 -0.48
N PRO A 116 -8.71 10.96 -0.52
CA PRO A 116 -7.91 10.53 0.61
C PRO A 116 -7.07 11.66 1.23
N ILE A 117 -6.41 12.49 0.42
CA ILE A 117 -5.60 13.61 0.93
C ILE A 117 -6.47 14.70 1.58
N ASN A 118 -7.62 15.04 0.98
CA ASN A 118 -8.50 16.06 1.55
C ASN A 118 -9.14 15.60 2.87
N PHE A 119 -9.44 14.31 2.97
CA PHE A 119 -9.93 13.73 4.22
C PHE A 119 -8.83 13.75 5.29
N GLU A 120 -7.62 13.29 4.95
CA GLU A 120 -6.47 13.27 5.86
C GLU A 120 -6.07 14.67 6.35
N SER A 121 -6.12 15.69 5.49
CA SER A 121 -5.77 17.07 5.87
C SER A 121 -6.70 17.68 6.93
N LYS A 122 -7.87 17.07 7.17
CA LYS A 122 -8.82 17.51 8.21
C LYS A 122 -8.62 16.80 9.55
N LEU A 123 -7.80 15.74 9.58
CA LEU A 123 -7.50 14.95 10.77
C LEU A 123 -6.21 15.39 11.48
N ASN A 124 -5.37 16.18 10.81
CA ASN A 124 -4.13 16.77 11.32
C ASN A 124 -4.34 18.22 11.71
#